data_AF-A0A6G7VD10-F1
#
_entry.id   AF-A0A6G7VD10-F1
#
_cell.length_a   1.000
_cell.length_b   1.000
_cell.length_c   1.000
_cell.angle_alpha   90.00
_cell.angle_beta   90.00
_cell.angle_gamma   90.00
#
_symmetry.space_group_name_H-M   'P 1'
#
loop_
_entity.id
_entity.type
_entity.pdbx_description
1 polymer ?
#
loop_
_entity_poly.entity_id
_entity_poly.type
_entity_poly.pdbx_seq_one_letter_code
_entity_poly.pdbx_strand_id
1 'polypeptide(L)'
;MVLRDHAKAPMYNLQDPQAFDYKRIMECFEDAEGRFEFETAAHAFQIIDDPTVTVIIPYNEEAERLIEELKYTEYPFSTLRKLQPYTVSIYEGEFDKLSSKGVILTIDDTYHVLNPDAMKEYYDPHRGLLVPESGGGDGLLF
;
A
#
# COMPACT_ATOMS: atom_id res chain seq x y z
N MET A 1 -24.20 1.60 41.69
CA MET A 1 -24.37 1.93 40.27
C MET A 1 -23.03 2.47 39.77
N VAL A 2 -22.18 1.57 39.27
CA VAL A 2 -20.81 1.83 38.80
C VAL A 2 -20.71 1.04 37.48
N LEU A 3 -20.90 1.73 36.36
CA LEU A 3 -19.87 2.15 35.40
C LEU A 3 -19.22 0.97 34.64
N ARG A 4 -19.86 0.72 33.48
CA ARG A 4 -19.34 0.37 32.16
C ARG A 4 -18.07 -0.50 32.09
N ASP A 5 -18.30 -1.71 31.58
CA ASP A 5 -17.35 -2.56 30.88
C ASP A 5 -16.56 -1.77 29.82
N HIS A 6 -15.25 -1.67 30.03
CA HIS A 6 -14.29 -1.35 28.99
C HIS A 6 -13.60 -2.65 28.57
N ALA A 7 -13.91 -3.08 27.35
CA ALA A 7 -13.21 -4.15 26.66
C ALA A 7 -11.71 -3.82 26.61
N LYS A 8 -10.92 -4.71 27.21
CA LYS A 8 -9.48 -4.61 27.37
C LYS A 8 -8.83 -5.02 26.03
N ALA A 9 -8.13 -4.09 25.38
CA ALA A 9 -7.22 -4.43 24.29
C ALA A 9 -6.23 -5.51 24.76
N PRO A 10 -5.82 -6.48 23.90
CA PRO A 10 -4.76 -7.40 24.27
C PRO A 10 -3.44 -6.63 24.32
N MET A 11 -3.06 -6.23 25.53
CA MET A 11 -1.69 -5.87 25.87
C MET A 11 -0.79 -7.00 25.38
N TYR A 12 0.13 -6.71 24.45
CA TYR A 12 1.19 -7.63 24.07
C TYR A 12 1.95 -8.02 25.34
N ASN A 13 1.65 -9.21 25.85
CA ASN A 13 2.40 -9.78 26.94
C ASN A 13 3.66 -10.37 26.30
N LEU A 14 4.75 -9.60 26.27
CA LEU A 14 6.08 -10.03 25.77
C LEU A 14 6.66 -11.25 26.52
N GLN A 15 5.89 -11.85 27.43
CA GLN A 15 6.24 -13.04 28.22
C GLN A 15 5.71 -14.34 27.60
N ASP A 16 4.94 -14.29 26.50
CA ASP A 16 4.51 -15.49 25.78
C ASP A 16 5.44 -15.77 24.58
N PRO A 17 6.21 -16.87 24.58
CA PRO A 17 7.03 -17.28 23.44
C PRO A 17 6.23 -17.42 22.14
N GLN A 18 4.93 -17.74 22.20
CA GLN A 18 4.06 -17.86 21.02
C GLN A 18 3.70 -16.51 20.40
N ALA A 19 3.91 -15.39 21.10
CA ALA A 19 3.65 -14.05 20.56
C ALA A 19 4.58 -13.73 19.37
N PHE A 20 5.75 -14.35 19.30
CA PHE A 20 6.75 -14.10 18.24
C PHE A 20 6.58 -14.99 17.00
N ASP A 21 5.78 -16.06 17.08
CA ASP A 21 5.49 -16.97 15.96
C ASP A 21 3.98 -17.22 15.80
N TYR A 22 3.19 -16.15 15.86
CA TYR A 22 1.73 -16.26 15.78
C TYR A 22 1.22 -16.84 14.44
N LYS A 23 2.00 -16.68 13.35
CA LYS A 23 1.73 -17.28 12.04
C LYS A 23 2.30 -18.71 11.89
N ARG A 24 2.88 -19.30 12.95
CA ARG A 24 3.44 -20.66 12.97
C ARG A 24 4.49 -20.91 11.87
N ILE A 25 5.29 -19.89 11.59
CA ILE A 25 6.31 -19.85 10.55
C ILE A 25 7.43 -20.85 10.86
N MET A 26 7.68 -21.15 12.13
CA MET A 26 8.71 -22.12 12.52
C MET A 26 8.42 -23.52 11.97
N GLU A 27 7.17 -23.88 11.72
CA GLU A 27 6.77 -25.17 11.16
C GLU A 27 7.31 -25.40 9.75
N CYS A 28 7.55 -24.32 8.99
CA CYS A 28 8.18 -24.38 7.67
C CYS A 28 9.64 -24.89 7.73
N PHE A 29 10.23 -24.97 8.94
CA PHE A 29 11.61 -25.36 9.18
C PHE A 29 11.76 -26.65 10.01
N GLU A 30 10.66 -27.32 10.38
CA GLU A 30 10.66 -28.53 11.22
C GLU A 30 10.78 -29.84 10.40
N ASP A 31 11.58 -29.85 9.34
CA ASP A 31 11.88 -31.07 8.56
C ASP A 31 13.25 -31.65 8.95
N ALA A 32 13.25 -32.88 9.47
CA ALA A 32 14.44 -33.57 9.96
C ALA A 32 15.47 -33.91 8.85
N GLU A 33 15.07 -33.84 7.59
CA GLU A 33 15.92 -34.06 6.42
C GLU A 33 16.36 -32.74 5.77
N GLY A 34 16.00 -31.58 6.37
CA GLY A 34 16.43 -30.25 5.93
C GLY A 34 15.66 -29.69 4.73
N ARG A 35 14.48 -30.24 4.40
CA ARG A 35 13.59 -29.68 3.37
C ARG A 35 12.74 -28.56 3.95
N PHE A 36 13.23 -27.33 3.85
CA PHE A 36 12.52 -26.17 4.37
C PHE A 36 11.61 -25.52 3.33
N GLU A 37 10.42 -25.09 3.77
CA GLU A 37 9.41 -24.43 2.94
C GLU A 37 9.65 -22.91 2.89
N PHE A 38 10.79 -22.50 2.32
CA PHE A 38 11.21 -21.10 2.32
C PHE A 38 10.22 -20.15 1.64
N GLU A 39 9.57 -20.58 0.56
CA GLU A 39 8.57 -19.78 -0.15
C GLU A 39 7.34 -19.53 0.72
N THR A 40 6.81 -20.60 1.34
CA THR A 40 5.69 -20.53 2.29
C THR A 40 6.03 -19.65 3.49
N ALA A 41 7.21 -19.83 4.08
CA ALA A 41 7.68 -19.04 5.20
C ALA A 41 7.82 -17.55 4.83
N ALA A 42 8.34 -17.23 3.65
CA ALA A 42 8.48 -15.85 3.19
C ALA A 42 7.12 -15.16 2.98
N HIS A 43 6.14 -15.88 2.43
CA HIS A 43 4.77 -15.38 2.31
C HIS A 43 4.11 -15.17 3.68
N ALA A 44 4.26 -16.12 4.60
CA ALA A 44 3.70 -16.00 5.94
C ALA A 44 4.40 -14.90 6.76
N PHE A 45 5.70 -14.66 6.57
CA PHE A 45 6.48 -13.66 7.32
C PHE A 45 6.22 -12.21 6.87
N GLN A 46 5.36 -11.96 5.87
CA GLN A 46 5.02 -10.60 5.48
C GLN A 46 4.38 -9.85 6.66
N ILE A 47 5.05 -8.78 7.12
CA ILE A 47 4.57 -7.88 8.18
C ILE A 47 3.53 -6.91 7.61
N ILE A 48 3.68 -6.54 6.34
CA ILE A 48 2.70 -5.75 5.58
C ILE A 48 1.93 -6.76 4.73
N ASP A 49 0.77 -7.19 5.21
CA ASP A 49 -0.06 -8.19 4.55
C ASP A 49 -0.77 -7.63 3.29
N ASP A 50 -0.88 -6.30 3.15
CA ASP A 50 -1.58 -5.66 2.03
C ASP A 50 -0.61 -5.13 0.95
N PRO A 51 -0.69 -5.65 -0.29
CA PRO A 51 0.08 -5.10 -1.40
C PRO A 51 -0.30 -3.63 -1.65
N THR A 52 0.70 -2.82 -1.97
CA THR A 52 0.49 -1.42 -2.33
C THR A 52 0.76 -1.18 -3.81
N VAL A 53 -0.03 -0.27 -4.38
CA VAL A 53 0.06 0.19 -5.76
C VAL A 53 0.62 1.61 -5.76
N THR A 54 1.61 1.87 -6.61
CA THR A 54 2.20 3.20 -6.77
C THR A 54 1.34 4.05 -7.70
N VAL A 55 0.96 5.25 -7.24
CA VAL A 55 0.26 6.26 -8.04
C VAL A 55 1.13 7.51 -8.16
N ILE A 56 1.33 7.98 -9.39
CA ILE A 56 2.04 9.23 -9.70
C ILE A 56 1.06 10.40 -9.57
N ILE A 57 1.48 11.46 -8.89
CA ILE A 57 0.69 12.66 -8.63
C ILE A 57 1.22 13.82 -9.48
N PRO A 58 0.41 14.41 -10.39
CA PRO A 58 0.77 15.61 -11.14
C PRO A 58 0.67 16.86 -10.24
N TYR A 59 1.49 16.92 -9.19
CA TYR A 59 1.41 17.97 -8.16
C TYR A 59 1.91 19.35 -8.63
N ASN A 60 2.83 19.38 -9.60
CA ASN A 60 3.40 20.60 -10.13
C ASN A 60 3.78 20.43 -11.62
N GLU A 61 4.17 21.54 -12.25
CA GLU A 61 4.54 21.56 -13.67
C GLU A 61 5.68 20.58 -14.01
N GLU A 62 6.61 20.31 -13.09
CA GLU A 62 7.69 19.36 -13.34
C GLU A 62 7.17 17.92 -13.40
N ALA A 63 6.31 17.54 -12.45
CA ALA A 63 5.65 16.23 -12.47
C ALA A 63 4.83 16.06 -13.74
N GLU A 64 4.05 17.07 -14.14
CA GLU A 64 3.27 17.05 -15.38
C GLU A 64 4.16 16.86 -16.62
N ARG A 65 5.27 17.60 -16.71
CA ARG A 65 6.24 17.44 -17.81
C ARG A 65 6.82 16.02 -17.87
N LEU A 66 7.19 15.46 -16.73
CA LEU A 66 7.75 14.12 -16.64
C LEU A 66 6.71 13.03 -16.98
N ILE A 67 5.44 13.22 -16.58
CA ILE A 67 4.34 12.34 -16.96
C ILE A 67 4.12 12.39 -18.48
N GLU A 68 4.20 13.57 -19.10
CA GLU A 68 4.07 13.68 -20.56
C GLU A 68 5.27 13.02 -21.27
N GLU A 69 6.50 13.20 -20.77
CA GLU A 69 7.69 12.47 -21.27
C GLU A 69 7.49 10.95 -21.19
N LEU A 70 6.90 10.46 -20.09
CA LEU A 70 6.66 9.04 -19.85
C LEU A 70 5.77 8.40 -20.92
N LYS A 71 4.83 9.14 -21.52
CA LYS A 71 3.90 8.62 -22.55
C LYS A 71 4.56 8.29 -23.88
N TYR A 72 5.74 8.85 -24.17
CA TYR A 72 6.38 8.73 -25.49
C TYR A 72 7.81 8.22 -25.45
N THR A 73 8.40 8.09 -24.26
CA THR A 73 9.80 7.66 -24.13
C THR A 73 9.96 6.17 -24.40
N GLU A 74 10.94 5.81 -25.23
CA GLU A 74 11.35 4.40 -25.39
C GLU A 74 12.14 3.88 -24.17
N TYR A 75 12.62 4.79 -23.31
CA TYR A 75 13.49 4.48 -22.17
C TYR A 75 12.93 5.07 -20.86
N PRO A 76 11.88 4.47 -20.28
CA PRO A 76 11.13 5.07 -19.17
C PRO A 76 11.91 5.15 -17.86
N PHE A 77 12.98 4.38 -17.68
CA PHE A 77 13.68 4.25 -16.39
C PHE A 77 14.23 5.59 -15.85
N SER A 78 14.78 6.44 -16.72
CA SER A 78 15.32 7.74 -16.32
C SER A 78 14.20 8.69 -15.89
N THR A 79 13.08 8.71 -16.63
CA THR A 79 11.88 9.49 -16.33
C THR A 79 11.22 9.02 -15.03
N LEU A 80 11.04 7.70 -14.86
CA LEU A 80 10.50 7.08 -13.65
C LEU A 80 11.35 7.41 -12.41
N ARG A 81 12.68 7.42 -12.54
CA ARG A 81 13.58 7.80 -11.45
C ARG A 81 13.37 9.25 -11.02
N LYS A 82 13.10 10.16 -11.96
CA LYS A 82 12.73 11.56 -11.65
C LYS A 82 11.31 11.66 -11.09
N LEU A 83 10.42 10.74 -11.45
CA LEU A 83 9.03 10.72 -10.99
C LEU A 83 8.86 10.20 -9.56
N GLN A 84 9.81 9.42 -9.02
CA GLN A 84 9.72 8.84 -7.67
C GLN A 84 9.28 9.81 -6.55
N PRO A 85 9.80 11.05 -6.45
CA PRO A 85 9.36 12.01 -5.43
C PRO A 85 7.90 12.46 -5.56
N TYR A 86 7.26 12.21 -6.71
CA TYR A 86 5.87 12.57 -7.02
C TYR A 86 4.95 11.35 -6.92
N THR A 87 5.37 10.28 -6.25
CA THR A 87 4.57 9.06 -6.11
C THR A 87 4.04 8.88 -4.69
N VAL A 88 2.88 8.24 -4.59
CA VAL A 88 2.31 7.75 -3.34
C VAL A 88 2.00 6.27 -3.48
N SER A 89 2.16 5.51 -2.39
CA SER A 89 1.74 4.10 -2.33
C SER A 89 0.42 4.02 -1.60
N ILE A 90 -0.56 3.37 -2.23
CA ILE A 90 -1.89 3.12 -1.66
C ILE A 90 -2.20 1.63 -1.66
N TYR A 91 -3.10 1.18 -0.80
CA TYR A 91 -3.47 -0.24 -0.80
C TYR A 91 -4.26 -0.61 -2.05
N GLU A 92 -4.15 -1.86 -2.50
CA GLU A 92 -4.85 -2.36 -3.69
C GLU A 92 -6.38 -2.09 -3.64
N GLY A 93 -7.01 -2.32 -2.48
CA GLY A 93 -8.43 -2.03 -2.31
C GLY A 93 -8.79 -0.53 -2.39
N GLU A 94 -7.85 0.38 -2.12
CA GLU A 94 -8.03 1.82 -2.32
C GLU A 94 -7.86 2.19 -3.79
N PHE A 95 -6.85 1.60 -4.43
CA PHE A 95 -6.59 1.75 -5.86
C PHE A 95 -7.80 1.35 -6.70
N ASP A 96 -8.40 0.18 -6.44
CA ASP A 96 -9.57 -0.31 -7.18
C ASP A 96 -10.78 0.64 -7.09
N LYS A 97 -10.99 1.24 -5.92
CA LYS A 97 -12.09 2.20 -5.70
C LYS A 97 -11.88 3.50 -6.45
N LEU A 98 -10.64 3.97 -6.56
CA LEU A 98 -10.30 5.18 -7.31
C LEU A 98 -10.32 4.90 -8.81
N SER A 99 -9.75 3.77 -9.23
CA SER A 99 -9.69 3.32 -10.63
C SER A 99 -11.08 3.11 -11.22
N SER A 100 -11.98 2.42 -10.50
CA SER A 100 -13.38 2.22 -10.93
C SER A 100 -14.19 3.52 -11.09
N LYS A 101 -13.73 4.63 -10.53
CA LYS A 101 -14.32 5.97 -10.67
C LYS A 101 -13.65 6.84 -11.74
N GLY A 102 -12.64 6.33 -12.44
CA GLY A 102 -11.85 7.10 -13.41
C GLY A 102 -10.95 8.17 -12.79
N VAL A 103 -10.67 8.07 -11.49
CA VAL A 103 -9.77 8.98 -10.76
C VAL A 103 -8.31 8.66 -11.09
N ILE A 104 -8.01 7.41 -11.46
CA ILE A 104 -6.68 6.97 -11.87
C ILE A 104 -6.66 6.72 -13.38
N LEU A 105 -5.68 7.30 -14.07
CA LEU A 105 -5.32 6.98 -15.45
C LEU A 105 -4.15 6.01 -15.45
N THR A 106 -4.09 5.13 -16.45
CA THR A 106 -2.96 4.20 -16.60
C THR A 106 -2.29 4.44 -17.95
N ILE A 107 -0.98 4.68 -17.94
CA ILE A 107 -0.13 4.82 -19.13
C ILE A 107 0.51 3.46 -19.40
N ASP A 108 0.46 3.00 -20.65
CA ASP A 108 1.02 1.73 -21.11
C ASP A 108 0.67 0.51 -20.24
N ASP A 109 -0.57 0.47 -19.74
CA ASP A 109 -1.11 -0.56 -18.83
C ASP A 109 -0.27 -0.81 -17.56
N THR A 110 0.66 0.10 -17.23
CA THR A 110 1.69 -0.11 -16.20
C THR A 110 1.80 1.04 -15.21
N TYR A 111 1.72 2.29 -15.68
CA TYR A 111 2.00 3.46 -14.85
C TYR A 111 0.72 4.18 -14.46
N HIS A 112 0.37 4.11 -13.18
CA HIS A 112 -0.83 4.72 -12.65
C HIS A 112 -0.59 6.18 -12.27
N VAL A 113 -1.48 7.06 -12.70
CA VAL A 113 -1.39 8.51 -12.52
C VAL A 113 -2.73 9.04 -12.02
N LEU A 114 -2.72 9.90 -11.01
CA LEU A 114 -3.93 10.64 -10.62
C LEU A 114 -4.39 11.50 -11.80
N ASN A 115 -5.65 11.34 -12.20
CA ASN A 115 -6.25 12.11 -13.27
C ASN A 115 -6.23 13.61 -12.92
N PRO A 116 -5.61 14.47 -13.76
CA PRO A 116 -5.59 15.92 -13.52
C PRO A 116 -6.99 16.52 -13.35
N ASP A 117 -8.00 15.98 -14.02
CA ASP A 117 -9.39 16.44 -13.89
C ASP A 117 -9.99 16.12 -12.51
N ALA A 118 -9.49 15.07 -11.85
CA ALA A 118 -9.91 14.65 -10.51
C ALA A 118 -9.06 15.25 -9.38
N MET A 119 -7.98 15.97 -9.72
CA MET A 119 -7.00 16.50 -8.76
C MET A 119 -7.64 17.35 -7.66
N LYS A 120 -8.60 18.23 -8.01
CA LYS A 120 -9.25 19.13 -7.05
C LYS A 120 -10.14 18.42 -6.02
N GLU A 121 -10.65 17.24 -6.36
CA GLU A 121 -11.57 16.48 -5.51
C GLU A 121 -10.83 15.39 -4.71
N TYR A 122 -9.75 14.83 -5.28
CA TYR A 122 -9.05 13.68 -4.73
C TYR A 122 -7.63 13.98 -4.23
N TYR A 123 -7.16 15.22 -4.28
CA TYR A 123 -5.84 15.58 -3.74
C TYR A 123 -5.89 16.84 -2.88
N ASP A 124 -5.37 16.73 -1.66
CA ASP A 124 -5.17 17.84 -0.73
C ASP A 124 -3.66 18.09 -0.55
N PRO A 125 -3.15 19.33 -0.69
CA PRO A 125 -1.72 19.62 -0.55
C PRO A 125 -1.10 19.30 0.82
N HIS A 126 -1.92 19.21 1.88
CA HIS A 126 -1.47 18.92 3.24
C HIS A 126 -1.76 17.48 3.67
N ARG A 127 -2.76 16.83 3.06
CA ARG A 127 -3.21 15.47 3.44
C ARG A 127 -2.87 14.40 2.39
N GLY A 128 -2.48 14.79 1.18
CA GLY A 128 -2.16 13.89 0.09
C GLY A 128 -3.40 13.41 -0.69
N LEU A 129 -3.30 12.21 -1.26
CA LEU A 129 -4.38 11.57 -2.01
C LEU A 129 -5.54 11.21 -1.05
N LEU A 130 -6.73 11.68 -1.37
CA LEU A 130 -7.94 11.43 -0.59
C LEU A 130 -8.62 10.17 -1.09
N VAL A 131 -8.58 9.11 -0.29
CA VAL A 131 -9.31 7.88 -0.58
C VAL A 131 -10.69 7.98 0.07
N PRO A 132 -11.80 7.83 -0.69
CA PRO A 132 -13.13 7.85 -0.10
C PRO A 132 -13.28 6.69 0.88
N GLU A 133 -13.65 7.00 2.12
CA GLU A 133 -13.86 5.97 3.14
C GLU A 133 -14.89 4.96 2.66
N SER A 134 -14.45 3.72 2.54
CA SER A 134 -15.38 2.59 2.59
C SER A 134 -15.71 2.38 4.05
N GLY A 135 -16.96 2.07 4.39
CA GLY A 135 -17.39 1.77 5.76
C GLY A 135 -16.71 0.53 6.34
N GLY A 136 -15.43 0.67 6.65
CA GLY A 136 -14.46 -0.34 7.06
C GLY A 136 -13.17 0.36 7.48
N GLY A 137 -13.31 1.48 8.19
CA GLY A 137 -12.23 2.04 8.97
C GLY A 137 -12.01 1.16 10.20
N ASP A 138 -11.28 0.07 10.02
CA ASP A 138 -10.30 -0.32 11.02
C ASP A 138 -8.96 0.00 10.40
N GLY A 139 -8.49 1.22 10.66
CA GLY A 139 -7.10 1.58 10.41
C GLY A 139 -6.23 0.64 11.23
N LEU A 140 -5.73 -0.42 10.58
CA LEU A 140 -4.63 -1.20 11.08
C LEU A 140 -3.37 -0.35 10.97
N LEU A 141 -3.22 0.58 11.91
CA LEU A 141 -1.91 1.01 12.34
C LEU A 141 -1.35 -0.15 13.17
N PHE A 142 -0.56 -1.00 12.51
CA PHE A 142 0.28 -1.99 13.16
C PHE A 142 1.43 -1.30 13.91
#